data_AF-A0A5S9M0M6-F1
#
_entry.id   AF-A0A5S9M0M6-F1
#
_cell.length_a   1.000
_cell.length_b   1.000
_cell.length_c   1.000
_cell.angle_alpha   90.00
_cell.angle_beta   90.00
_cell.angle_gamma   90.00
#
_symmetry.space_group_name_H-M   'P 1'
#
loop_
_entity.id
_entity.type
_entity.pdbx_description
1 polymer ?
#
loop_
_entity_poly.entity_id
_entity_poly.type
_entity_poly.pdbx_seq_one_letter_code
_entity_poly.pdbx_strand_id
1 'polypeptide(L)'
;MIELYEAYADYKDIMNLTENLIAHIAQEVLGTTTIQYGEDEIDLKPEWKRLHMVEAVKEATGVDFWQEMSVEEAKQHAADHGVEITKKNMTVGHIINEFFEQKK
;
A
#
# COMPACT_ATOMS: atom_id res chain seq x y z
N MET A 1 14.54 -1.11 12.69
CA MET A 1 13.09 -0.78 12.75
C MET A 1 12.95 0.40 13.70
N ILE A 2 12.22 1.44 13.29
CA ILE A 2 11.86 2.58 14.14
C ILE A 2 10.37 2.43 14.42
N GLU A 3 9.98 2.52 15.70
CA GLU A 3 8.58 2.58 16.13
C GLU A 3 8.38 3.90 16.88
N LEU A 4 7.27 4.59 16.58
CA LEU A 4 6.92 5.89 17.15
C LEU A 4 5.41 5.95 17.38
N TYR A 5 5.00 6.62 18.46
CA TYR A 5 3.62 6.84 18.83
C TYR A 5 3.42 8.31 19.20
N GLU A 6 2.31 8.90 18.74
CA GLU A 6 1.94 10.29 19.02
C GLU A 6 0.52 10.32 19.61
N ALA A 7 0.38 10.87 20.81
CA ALA A 7 -0.92 11.02 21.45
C ALA A 7 -1.74 12.10 20.74
N TYR A 8 -3.05 11.88 20.61
CA TYR A 8 -3.99 12.77 19.93
C TYR A 8 -3.81 12.91 18.41
N ALA A 9 -2.95 12.10 17.80
CA ALA A 9 -2.77 12.00 16.35
C ALA A 9 -3.57 10.86 15.74
N ASP A 10 -3.88 10.97 14.44
CA ASP A 10 -4.41 9.88 13.63
C ASP A 10 -3.40 9.41 12.55
N TYR A 11 -3.78 8.44 11.74
CA TYR A 11 -2.87 7.87 10.74
C TYR A 11 -2.45 8.87 9.64
N LYS A 12 -3.23 9.93 9.40
CA LYS A 12 -2.88 10.98 8.42
C LYS A 12 -1.80 11.89 8.96
N ASP A 13 -1.81 12.18 10.26
CA ASP A 13 -0.71 12.88 10.92
C ASP A 13 0.58 12.06 10.78
N ILE A 14 0.49 10.73 10.96
CA ILE A 14 1.64 9.82 10.78
C ILE A 14 2.08 9.71 9.31
N MET A 15 1.16 9.78 8.34
CA MET A 15 1.53 9.88 6.91
C MET A 15 2.35 11.15 6.66
N ASN A 16 1.89 12.31 7.14
CA ASN A 16 2.61 13.58 7.03
C ASN A 16 3.97 13.53 7.76
N LEU A 17 4.02 12.94 8.95
CA LEU A 17 5.26 12.79 9.72
C LEU A 17 6.29 11.95 8.95
N THR A 18 5.85 10.85 8.35
CA THR A 18 6.71 9.91 7.64
C THR A 18 7.33 10.54 6.40
N GLU A 19 6.53 11.21 5.56
CA GLU A 19 7.05 11.86 4.34
C GLU A 19 7.97 13.04 4.68
N ASN A 20 7.63 13.84 5.70
CA ASN A 20 8.48 14.94 6.13
C ASN A 20 9.80 14.45 6.73
N LEU A 21 9.79 13.40 7.55
CA LEU A 21 10.99 12.81 8.14
C LEU A 21 11.94 12.31 7.06
N ILE A 22 11.43 11.54 6.09
CA ILE A 22 12.24 10.94 5.03
C ILE A 22 12.79 12.02 4.09
N ALA A 23 11.97 12.98 3.68
CA ALA A 23 12.40 14.08 2.83
C ALA A 23 13.44 14.98 3.53
N HIS A 24 13.26 15.26 4.82
CA HIS A 24 14.24 16.00 5.62
C HIS A 24 15.59 15.28 5.67
N ILE A 25 15.60 13.98 5.95
CA ILE A 25 16.85 13.18 5.99
C ILE A 25 17.52 13.17 4.61
N ALA A 26 16.76 12.96 3.53
CA ALA A 26 17.31 12.97 2.17
C ALA A 26 17.96 14.32 1.86
N GLN A 27 17.29 15.42 2.18
CA GLN A 27 17.81 16.77 1.97
C GLN A 27 19.06 17.06 2.81
N GLU A 28 19.09 16.67 4.09
CA GLU A 28 20.22 16.91 5.00
C GLU A 28 21.46 16.08 4.62
N VAL A 29 21.27 14.82 4.25
CA VAL A 29 22.38 13.89 4.03
C VAL A 29 22.87 13.92 2.58
N LEU A 30 21.96 14.06 1.62
CA LEU A 30 22.26 13.99 0.18
C LEU A 30 22.19 15.35 -0.52
N GLY A 31 21.64 16.37 0.12
CA GLY A 31 21.44 17.69 -0.48
C GLY A 31 20.27 17.78 -1.46
N THR A 32 19.47 16.72 -1.61
CA THR A 32 18.34 16.64 -2.56
C THR A 32 17.31 15.61 -2.09
N THR A 33 16.06 15.74 -2.53
CA THR A 33 15.00 14.73 -2.37
C THR A 33 14.85 13.82 -3.59
N THR A 34 15.44 14.18 -4.74
CA THR A 34 15.50 13.33 -5.93
C THR A 34 16.73 12.44 -5.85
N ILE A 35 16.54 11.12 -5.82
CA ILE A 35 17.61 10.14 -5.64
C ILE A 35 17.63 9.12 -6.78
N GLN A 36 18.80 8.57 -7.06
CA GLN A 36 18.94 7.43 -7.95
C GLN A 36 19.00 6.14 -7.12
N TYR A 37 18.13 5.17 -7.43
CA TYR A 37 18.14 3.84 -6.83
C TYR A 37 18.11 2.76 -7.91
N GLY A 38 19.25 2.11 -8.16
CA GLY A 38 19.39 1.22 -9.31
C GLY A 38 19.25 2.00 -10.62
N GLU A 39 18.31 1.59 -11.46
CA GLU A 39 17.98 2.28 -12.73
C GLU A 39 16.91 3.37 -12.55
N ASP A 40 16.22 3.40 -11.40
CA ASP A 40 15.10 4.30 -11.15
C ASP A 40 15.54 5.62 -10.50
N GLU A 41 15.00 6.72 -11.04
CA GLU A 41 15.00 8.03 -10.36
C GLU A 41 13.74 8.12 -9.48
N ILE A 42 13.93 8.35 -8.18
CA ILE A 42 12.86 8.38 -7.18
C ILE A 42 12.78 9.79 -6.59
N ASP A 43 11.60 10.40 -6.66
CA ASP A 43 11.31 11.66 -5.99
C ASP A 43 10.72 11.41 -4.59
N LEU A 44 11.49 11.73 -3.55
CA LEU A 44 11.07 11.64 -2.15
C LEU A 44 10.38 12.91 -1.66
N LYS A 45 10.21 13.92 -2.51
CA LYS A 45 9.59 15.19 -2.13
C LYS A 45 8.11 15.00 -1.76
N PRO A 46 7.65 15.52 -0.61
CA PRO A 46 6.23 15.51 -0.24
C PRO A 46 5.38 16.43 -1.13
N GLU A 47 4.08 16.19 -1.26
CA GLU A 47 3.30 15.10 -0.65
C GLU A 47 3.32 13.82 -1.52
N TRP A 48 3.39 12.65 -0.88
CA TRP A 48 3.37 11.37 -1.59
C TRP A 48 1.96 10.94 -2.01
N LYS A 49 1.88 10.11 -3.06
CA LYS A 49 0.60 9.55 -3.52
C LYS A 49 -0.06 8.72 -2.42
N ARG A 50 -1.27 9.11 -2.02
CA ARG A 50 -2.16 8.32 -1.17
C ARG A 50 -3.11 7.52 -2.06
N LEU A 51 -3.17 6.20 -1.85
CA LEU A 51 -4.03 5.31 -2.63
C LEU A 51 -4.60 4.22 -1.72
N HIS A 52 -5.92 4.07 -1.70
CA HIS A 52 -6.55 3.02 -0.92
C HIS A 52 -6.25 1.64 -1.52
N MET A 53 -6.04 0.62 -0.67
CA MET A 53 -5.71 -0.73 -1.13
C MET A 53 -6.76 -1.29 -2.09
N VAL A 54 -8.04 -1.16 -1.76
CA VAL A 54 -9.16 -1.62 -2.62
C VAL A 54 -9.19 -0.87 -3.96
N GLU A 55 -8.89 0.43 -3.97
CA GLU A 55 -8.82 1.20 -5.21
C GLU A 55 -7.65 0.72 -6.08
N ALA A 56 -6.48 0.47 -5.47
CA ALA A 56 -5.33 -0.06 -6.18
C ALA A 56 -5.61 -1.43 -6.81
N VAL A 57 -6.29 -2.33 -6.09
CA VAL A 57 -6.71 -3.64 -6.61
C VAL A 57 -7.71 -3.48 -7.76
N LYS A 58 -8.67 -2.55 -7.61
CA LYS A 58 -9.67 -2.26 -8.65
C LYS A 58 -9.02 -1.67 -9.91
N GLU A 59 -8.05 -0.76 -9.78
CA GLU A 59 -7.30 -0.21 -10.90
C GLU A 59 -6.50 -1.28 -11.65
N ALA A 60 -5.90 -2.23 -10.93
CA ALA A 60 -5.06 -3.27 -11.51
C ALA A 60 -5.84 -4.46 -12.10
N THR A 61 -6.95 -4.85 -11.47
CA THR A 61 -7.66 -6.10 -11.78
C THR A 61 -9.12 -5.91 -12.22
N GLY A 62 -9.72 -4.75 -11.95
CA GLY A 62 -11.14 -4.48 -12.20
C GLY A 62 -12.10 -5.03 -11.14
N VAL A 63 -11.63 -5.82 -10.18
CA VAL A 63 -12.46 -6.36 -9.08
C VAL A 63 -12.72 -5.27 -8.04
N ASP A 64 -14.00 -5.04 -7.71
CA ASP A 64 -14.41 -4.01 -6.75
C ASP A 64 -14.73 -4.60 -5.37
N PHE A 65 -13.74 -4.58 -4.48
CA PHE A 65 -13.89 -5.04 -3.10
C PHE A 65 -14.55 -4.00 -2.15
N TRP A 66 -15.06 -2.87 -2.66
CA TRP A 66 -15.90 -1.99 -1.85
C TRP A 66 -17.30 -2.57 -1.63
N GLN A 67 -17.73 -3.47 -2.51
CA GLN A 67 -19.00 -4.17 -2.36
C GLN A 67 -18.87 -5.27 -1.30
N GLU A 68 -19.88 -5.41 -0.45
CA GLU A 68 -19.96 -6.53 0.47
C GLU A 68 -20.05 -7.82 -0.34
N MET A 69 -19.20 -8.79 0.00
CA MET A 69 -19.16 -10.09 -0.66
C MET A 69 -18.82 -11.19 0.33
N SER A 70 -19.26 -12.39 0.02
CA SER A 70 -18.91 -13.59 0.75
C SER A 70 -17.44 -13.99 0.52
N VAL A 71 -16.90 -14.78 1.44
CA VAL A 71 -15.56 -15.36 1.29
C VAL A 71 -15.46 -16.23 0.03
N GLU A 72 -16.54 -16.91 -0.36
CA GLU A 72 -16.53 -17.77 -1.54
C GLU A 72 -16.51 -16.96 -2.84
N GLU A 73 -17.23 -15.83 -2.92
CA GLU A 73 -17.12 -14.89 -4.05
C GLU A 73 -15.71 -14.30 -4.17
N ALA A 74 -15.12 -13.88 -3.04
CA ALA A 74 -13.74 -13.38 -3.03
C ALA A 74 -12.73 -14.45 -3.49
N LYS A 75 -12.90 -15.72 -3.07
CA LYS A 75 -12.07 -16.84 -3.54
C LYS A 75 -12.25 -17.11 -5.03
N GLN A 76 -13.47 -16.99 -5.55
CA GLN A 76 -13.72 -17.14 -6.97
C GLN A 76 -12.99 -16.06 -7.77
N HIS A 77 -13.08 -14.80 -7.34
CA HIS A 77 -12.29 -13.73 -7.94
C HIS A 77 -10.79 -14.03 -7.90
N ALA A 78 -10.26 -14.52 -6.78
CA ALA A 78 -8.84 -14.89 -6.67
C ALA A 78 -8.45 -15.97 -7.69
N ALA A 79 -9.26 -17.02 -7.83
CA ALA A 79 -9.04 -18.07 -8.81
C ALA A 79 -9.05 -17.53 -10.25
N ASP A 80 -10.02 -16.68 -10.59
CA ASP A 80 -10.17 -16.10 -11.93
C ASP A 80 -9.00 -15.19 -12.32
N HIS A 81 -8.35 -14.54 -11.34
CA HIS A 81 -7.23 -13.63 -11.55
C HIS A 81 -5.86 -14.28 -11.31
N GLY A 82 -5.83 -15.58 -10.99
CA GLY A 82 -4.60 -16.30 -10.66
C GLY A 82 -3.89 -15.71 -9.44
N VAL A 83 -4.64 -15.38 -8.39
CA VAL A 83 -4.14 -14.98 -7.07
C VAL A 83 -4.11 -16.22 -6.18
N GLU A 84 -2.94 -16.53 -5.64
CA GLU A 84 -2.75 -17.69 -4.78
C GLU A 84 -3.32 -17.45 -3.37
N ILE A 85 -4.11 -18.40 -2.86
CA ILE A 85 -4.65 -18.38 -1.50
C ILE A 85 -3.85 -19.36 -0.65
N THR A 86 -2.98 -18.83 0.22
CA THR A 86 -2.00 -19.65 0.94
C THR A 86 -2.57 -20.38 2.17
N LYS A 87 -3.69 -19.91 2.74
CA LYS A 87 -4.27 -20.49 3.96
C LYS A 87 -5.77 -20.73 3.80
N LYS A 88 -6.24 -21.90 4.25
CA LYS A 88 -7.66 -22.30 4.15
C LYS A 88 -8.63 -21.41 4.92
N ASN A 89 -8.16 -20.74 5.98
CA ASN A 89 -8.98 -19.88 6.84
C ASN A 89 -8.93 -18.40 6.43
N MET A 90 -8.43 -18.07 5.24
CA MET A 90 -8.47 -16.71 4.71
C MET A 90 -9.93 -16.26 4.55
N THR A 91 -10.19 -15.05 5.04
CA THR A 91 -11.42 -14.30 4.86
C THR A 91 -11.22 -13.18 3.84
N VAL A 92 -12.28 -12.46 3.48
CA VAL A 92 -12.27 -11.41 2.45
C VAL A 92 -11.10 -10.43 2.61
N GLY A 93 -10.85 -9.93 3.83
CA GLY A 93 -9.74 -8.99 4.09
C GLY A 93 -8.36 -9.56 3.75
N HIS A 94 -8.13 -10.85 4.00
CA HIS A 94 -6.89 -11.51 3.63
C HIS A 94 -6.76 -11.63 2.11
N ILE A 95 -7.86 -11.94 1.43
CA ILE A 95 -7.88 -12.09 -0.03
C ILE A 95 -7.61 -10.74 -0.72
N ILE A 96 -8.18 -9.63 -0.21
CA ILE A 96 -7.88 -8.29 -0.71
C ILE A 96 -6.37 -8.00 -0.63
N ASN A 97 -5.72 -8.39 0.47
CA ASN A 97 -4.27 -8.24 0.63
C ASN A 97 -3.50 -9.08 -0.40
N GLU A 98 -3.87 -10.34 -0.63
CA GLU A 98 -3.23 -11.19 -1.64
C GLU A 98 -3.37 -10.62 -3.06
N PHE A 99 -4.53 -10.04 -3.39
CA PHE A 99 -4.71 -9.29 -4.64
C PHE A 99 -3.74 -8.12 -4.75
N PHE A 100 -3.59 -7.35 -3.68
CA PHE A 100 -2.70 -6.19 -3.65
C PHE A 100 -1.24 -6.58 -3.80
N GLU A 101 -0.79 -7.68 -3.19
CA GLU A 101 0.60 -8.13 -3.26
C GLU A 101 0.95 -8.78 -4.61
N GLN A 102 0.03 -9.52 -5.22
CA GLN A 102 0.34 -10.38 -6.38
C GLN A 102 0.00 -9.75 -7.73
N LYS A 103 -0.81 -8.68 -7.77
CA LYS A 103 -1.32 -8.10 -9.04
C LYS A 103 -1.07 -6.60 -9.18
N LYS A 104 -0.38 -5.96 -8.23
CA LYS A 104 -0.03 -4.55 -8.28
C LYS A 104 1.49 -4.36 -8.27
#